data_AF-A0A392M9Q3-F1
#
_entry.id   AF-A0A392M9Q3-F1
#
_cell.length_a   1.000
_cell.length_b   1.000
_cell.length_c   1.000
_cell.angle_alpha   90.00
_cell.angle_beta   90.00
_cell.angle_gamma   90.00
#
_symmetry.space_group_name_H-M   'P 1'
#
loop_
_entity.id
_entity.type
_entity.pdbx_description
1 polymer ?
#
loop_
_entity_poly.entity_id
_entity_poly.type
_entity_poly.pdbx_seq_one_letter_code
_entity_poly.pdbx_strand_id
1 'polypeptide(L)'
;MAGSSKGIDAEETIAAQQRLIDADCHSFYTIGFSKDMFEVKTLKDRGYDFRKLINLINPISKIIDLDVLRKLFRRCTRKNDFWCFTDYIVWLKNDDRGKPLLEEALATIAKPLEESHVDLARKMLQFRASRRIAQKDITDQREKLLKCQQELQTKALNIKQDLEEVLGPLYEFEDISMEQLRIKTYKLYEADCRLKGITPISKIRSKGFTTAIDMFGETVKEEHFLDFVNQPRKKLEIENHFEKGILMLNEKGDLVINAAGEEEGDFMIGENDDLVYNAADGEKGDLMM
;
A
#
# COMPACT_ATOMS: atom_id res chain seq x y z
N MET A 1 18.47 40.76 -44.16
CA MET A 1 17.76 39.82 -43.28
C MET A 1 16.32 39.73 -43.72
N ALA A 2 15.98 38.77 -44.56
CA ALA A 2 14.60 38.48 -44.92
C ALA A 2 14.55 37.05 -45.45
N GLY A 3 13.81 36.17 -44.78
CA GLY A 3 13.57 34.81 -45.27
C GLY A 3 13.64 33.75 -44.18
N SER A 4 12.68 33.74 -43.25
CA SER A 4 12.33 32.52 -42.49
C SER A 4 11.02 32.70 -41.72
N SER A 5 9.93 33.10 -42.37
CA SER A 5 8.58 33.06 -41.77
C SER A 5 7.58 32.23 -42.59
N LYS A 6 7.80 32.05 -43.90
CA LYS A 6 6.92 31.23 -44.75
C LYS A 6 7.01 29.71 -44.50
N GLY A 7 8.09 29.23 -43.87
CA GLY A 7 8.30 27.80 -43.61
C GLY A 7 7.48 27.28 -42.43
N ILE A 8 7.38 28.08 -41.37
CA ILE A 8 6.72 27.71 -40.11
C ILE A 8 5.20 27.62 -40.31
N ASP A 9 4.61 28.61 -40.99
CA ASP A 9 3.16 28.62 -41.30
C ASP A 9 2.75 27.46 -42.22
N ALA A 10 3.62 27.06 -43.17
CA ALA A 10 3.34 25.98 -44.10
C ALA A 10 3.44 24.60 -43.44
N GLU A 11 4.42 24.39 -42.55
CA GLU A 11 4.57 23.14 -41.79
C GLU A 11 3.46 22.97 -40.76
N GLU A 12 3.06 24.04 -40.07
CA GLU A 12 1.94 24.02 -39.13
C GLU A 12 0.60 23.72 -39.85
N THR A 13 0.43 24.25 -41.06
CA THR A 13 -0.73 23.94 -41.93
C THR A 13 -0.73 22.47 -42.39
N ILE A 14 0.43 21.90 -42.73
CA ILE A 14 0.54 20.49 -43.13
C ILE A 14 0.26 19.56 -41.95
N ALA A 15 0.78 19.88 -40.75
CA ALA A 15 0.53 19.11 -39.55
C ALA A 15 -0.96 19.11 -39.16
N ALA A 16 -1.62 20.27 -39.27
CA ALA A 16 -3.07 20.38 -39.05
C ALA A 16 -3.87 19.55 -40.06
N GLN A 17 -3.50 19.58 -41.34
CA GLN A 17 -4.13 18.76 -42.39
C GLN A 17 -3.92 17.26 -42.14
N GLN A 18 -2.72 16.85 -41.73
CA GLN A 18 -2.43 15.44 -41.43
C GLN A 18 -3.25 14.93 -40.25
N ARG A 19 -3.47 15.75 -39.20
CA ARG A 19 -4.32 15.38 -38.06
C ARG A 19 -5.76 15.10 -38.48
N LEU A 20 -6.30 15.88 -39.41
CA LEU A 20 -7.66 15.67 -39.93
C LEU A 20 -7.75 14.39 -40.75
N ILE A 21 -6.77 14.14 -41.62
CA ILE A 21 -6.71 12.89 -42.39
C ILE A 21 -6.55 11.70 -41.46
N ASP A 22 -5.67 11.78 -40.46
CA ASP A 22 -5.44 10.70 -39.52
C ASP A 22 -6.69 10.39 -38.69
N ALA A 23 -7.50 11.40 -38.36
CA ALA A 23 -8.78 11.20 -37.68
C ALA A 23 -9.80 10.48 -38.57
N ASP A 24 -9.99 10.94 -39.80
CA ASP A 24 -11.00 10.39 -40.72
C ASP A 24 -10.58 9.06 -41.35
N CYS A 25 -9.28 8.80 -41.44
CA CYS A 25 -8.71 7.57 -41.99
C CYS A 25 -8.28 6.55 -40.94
N HIS A 26 -8.41 6.85 -39.64
CA HIS A 26 -7.95 5.96 -38.57
C HIS A 26 -8.46 4.53 -38.74
N SER A 27 -9.76 4.38 -39.00
CA SER A 27 -10.40 3.09 -39.18
C SER A 27 -9.85 2.31 -40.38
N PHE A 28 -9.37 2.99 -41.44
CA PHE A 28 -8.73 2.35 -42.59
C PHE A 28 -7.37 1.76 -42.22
N TYR A 29 -6.58 2.46 -41.39
CA TYR A 29 -5.31 1.93 -40.87
C TYR A 29 -5.55 0.64 -40.09
N THR A 30 -6.57 0.61 -39.24
CA THR A 30 -6.93 -0.53 -38.40
C THR A 30 -7.38 -1.76 -39.20
N ILE A 31 -7.92 -1.57 -40.41
CA ILE A 31 -8.30 -2.69 -41.30
C ILE A 31 -7.23 -3.04 -42.35
N GLY A 32 -6.05 -2.41 -42.26
CA GLY A 32 -4.83 -2.80 -42.97
C GLY A 32 -4.47 -1.97 -44.20
N PHE A 33 -4.97 -0.74 -44.33
CA PHE A 33 -4.45 0.22 -45.32
C PHE A 33 -3.19 0.92 -44.78
N SER A 34 -2.19 1.15 -45.64
CA SER A 34 -0.95 1.80 -45.23
C SER A 34 -1.16 3.29 -44.91
N LYS A 35 -0.57 3.76 -43.81
CA LYS A 35 -0.63 5.16 -43.39
C LYS A 35 0.04 6.09 -44.42
N ASP A 36 1.14 5.63 -45.00
CA ASP A 36 1.96 6.38 -45.97
C ASP A 36 1.16 6.80 -47.22
N MET A 37 0.09 6.07 -47.55
CA MET A 37 -0.80 6.37 -48.67
C MET A 37 -1.61 7.65 -48.47
N PHE A 38 -1.83 8.06 -47.22
CA PHE A 38 -2.68 9.17 -46.83
C PHE A 38 -1.89 10.36 -46.29
N GLU A 39 -0.56 10.32 -46.39
CA GLU A 39 0.27 11.46 -45.99
C GLU A 39 0.04 12.66 -46.91
N VAL A 40 -0.09 13.84 -46.33
CA VAL A 40 -0.34 15.11 -47.07
C VAL A 40 0.70 15.34 -48.17
N LYS A 41 1.97 14.99 -47.92
CA LYS A 41 3.06 15.09 -48.91
C LYS A 41 2.82 14.14 -50.09
N THR A 42 2.57 12.87 -49.80
CA THR A 42 2.26 11.82 -50.79
C THR A 42 1.00 12.13 -51.61
N LEU A 43 -0.03 12.73 -51.00
CA LEU A 43 -1.23 13.17 -51.71
C LEU A 43 -0.92 14.30 -52.70
N LYS A 44 -0.13 15.30 -52.27
CA LYS A 44 0.30 16.41 -53.14
C LYS A 44 1.13 15.92 -54.32
N ASP A 45 2.06 15.00 -54.10
CA ASP A 45 2.90 14.41 -55.15
C ASP A 45 2.07 13.64 -56.19
N ARG A 46 0.90 13.13 -55.79
CA ARG A 46 -0.07 12.44 -56.65
C ARG A 46 -1.11 13.38 -57.28
N GLY A 47 -0.99 14.70 -57.09
CA GLY A 47 -1.93 15.69 -57.61
C GLY A 47 -3.29 15.70 -56.92
N TYR A 48 -3.37 15.17 -55.70
CA TYR A 48 -4.61 15.02 -54.94
C TYR A 48 -4.67 16.02 -53.78
N ASP A 49 -5.80 16.73 -53.65
CA ASP A 49 -6.04 17.67 -52.56
C ASP A 49 -6.66 16.95 -51.36
N PHE A 50 -6.24 17.31 -50.13
CA PHE A 50 -6.76 16.70 -48.91
C PHE A 50 -8.30 16.87 -48.82
N ARG A 51 -8.84 18.01 -49.26
CA ARG A 51 -10.30 18.26 -49.26
C ARG A 51 -11.05 17.28 -50.16
N LYS A 52 -10.45 16.92 -51.31
CA LYS A 52 -11.03 15.93 -52.21
C LYS A 52 -11.06 14.55 -51.57
N LEU A 53 -10.02 14.20 -50.81
CA LEU A 53 -9.94 12.91 -50.10
C LEU A 53 -11.00 12.83 -49.02
N ILE A 54 -11.08 13.84 -48.15
CA ILE A 54 -12.06 13.89 -47.08
C ILE A 54 -13.48 13.81 -47.65
N ASN A 55 -13.80 14.57 -48.71
CA ASN A 55 -15.11 14.49 -49.37
C ASN A 55 -15.39 13.13 -50.02
N LEU A 56 -14.35 12.47 -50.54
CA LEU A 56 -14.47 11.14 -51.13
C LEU A 56 -14.84 10.11 -50.06
N ILE A 57 -14.10 10.10 -48.94
CA ILE A 57 -14.23 9.12 -47.87
C ILE A 57 -15.34 9.43 -46.86
N ASN A 58 -15.85 10.67 -46.78
CA ASN A 58 -16.83 11.11 -45.77
C ASN A 58 -18.04 10.16 -45.58
N PRO A 59 -18.65 9.57 -46.63
CA PRO A 59 -19.72 8.61 -46.42
C PRO A 59 -19.25 7.36 -45.65
N ILE A 60 -18.02 6.93 -45.91
CA ILE A 60 -17.43 5.69 -45.38
C ILE A 60 -16.74 5.92 -44.03
N SER A 61 -16.16 7.11 -43.79
CA SER A 61 -15.51 7.44 -42.50
C SER A 61 -16.49 7.43 -41.34
N LYS A 62 -17.80 7.57 -41.59
CA LYS A 62 -18.87 7.42 -40.60
C LYS A 62 -19.07 5.98 -40.11
N ILE A 63 -18.48 4.99 -40.78
CA ILE A 63 -18.51 3.58 -40.39
C ILE A 63 -17.48 3.34 -39.30
N ILE A 64 -17.95 3.36 -38.04
CA ILE A 64 -17.11 3.12 -36.86
C ILE A 64 -16.91 1.62 -36.60
N ASP A 65 -17.87 0.78 -37.01
CA ASP A 65 -17.78 -0.66 -36.86
C ASP A 65 -16.71 -1.25 -37.81
N LEU A 66 -15.60 -1.72 -37.22
CA LEU A 66 -14.46 -2.28 -37.94
C LEU A 66 -14.79 -3.56 -38.71
N ASP A 67 -15.75 -4.36 -38.26
CA ASP A 67 -16.13 -5.60 -38.93
C ASP A 67 -17.00 -5.34 -40.15
N VAL A 68 -17.89 -4.34 -40.06
CA VAL A 68 -18.61 -3.82 -41.23
C VAL A 68 -17.63 -3.25 -42.25
N LEU A 69 -16.66 -2.44 -41.80
CA LEU A 69 -15.63 -1.86 -42.66
C LEU A 69 -14.75 -2.94 -43.33
N ARG A 70 -14.32 -3.97 -42.58
CA ARG A 70 -13.56 -5.12 -43.13
C ARG A 70 -14.33 -5.88 -44.20
N LYS A 71 -15.62 -6.12 -43.98
CA LYS A 71 -16.50 -6.78 -44.97
C LYS A 71 -16.62 -5.92 -46.23
N LEU A 72 -16.85 -4.62 -46.07
CA LEU A 72 -17.00 -3.66 -47.16
C LEU A 72 -15.72 -3.57 -48.01
N PHE A 73 -14.54 -3.59 -47.39
CA PHE A 73 -13.25 -3.49 -48.10
C PHE A 73 -12.61 -4.84 -48.43
N ARG A 74 -13.30 -5.98 -48.20
CA ARG A 74 -12.77 -7.31 -48.53
C ARG A 74 -12.47 -7.49 -50.02
N ARG A 75 -13.20 -6.79 -50.88
CA ARG A 75 -13.03 -6.83 -52.35
C ARG A 75 -11.98 -5.85 -52.88
N CYS A 76 -11.44 -4.98 -52.04
CA CYS A 76 -10.34 -4.10 -52.40
C CYS A 76 -9.03 -4.90 -52.43
N THR A 77 -8.58 -5.27 -53.63
CA THR A 77 -7.48 -6.23 -53.85
C THR A 77 -6.09 -5.69 -53.51
N ARG A 78 -5.89 -4.36 -53.54
CA ARG A 78 -4.60 -3.71 -53.27
C ARG A 78 -4.72 -2.65 -52.18
N LYS A 79 -4.53 -3.06 -50.93
CA LYS A 79 -4.61 -2.19 -49.74
C LYS A 79 -3.46 -1.18 -49.60
N ASN A 80 -2.41 -1.32 -50.39
CA ASN A 80 -1.24 -0.43 -50.40
C ASN A 80 -1.19 0.50 -51.62
N ASP A 81 -2.24 0.51 -52.45
CA ASP A 81 -2.31 1.29 -53.68
C ASP A 81 -3.43 2.34 -53.57
N PHE A 82 -3.05 3.61 -53.67
CA PHE A 82 -3.96 4.74 -53.48
C PHE A 82 -4.95 4.90 -54.63
N TRP A 83 -4.54 4.57 -55.86
CA TRP A 83 -5.44 4.62 -57.01
C TRP A 83 -6.48 3.51 -56.92
N CYS A 84 -6.06 2.30 -56.57
CA CYS A 84 -7.00 1.20 -56.30
C CYS A 84 -7.98 1.53 -55.17
N PHE A 85 -7.53 2.19 -54.09
CA PHE A 85 -8.40 2.63 -53.00
C PHE A 85 -9.43 3.66 -53.47
N THR A 86 -8.97 4.70 -54.17
CA THR A 86 -9.85 5.78 -54.64
C THR A 86 -10.86 5.28 -55.67
N ASP A 87 -10.42 4.44 -56.63
CA ASP A 87 -11.30 3.79 -57.62
C ASP A 87 -12.34 2.91 -56.94
N TYR A 88 -11.95 2.16 -55.90
CA TYR A 88 -12.87 1.33 -55.15
C TYR A 88 -13.93 2.15 -54.42
N ILE A 89 -13.56 3.30 -53.85
CA ILE A 89 -14.53 4.19 -53.20
C ILE A 89 -15.44 4.86 -54.22
N VAL A 90 -14.92 5.26 -55.38
CA VAL A 90 -15.73 5.80 -56.47
C VAL A 90 -16.73 4.74 -56.95
N TRP A 91 -16.27 3.49 -57.11
CA TRP A 91 -17.14 2.35 -57.44
C TRP A 91 -18.23 2.13 -56.39
N LEU A 92 -17.87 2.13 -55.09
CA LEU A 92 -18.85 2.01 -54.00
C LEU A 92 -19.93 3.10 -54.01
N LYS A 93 -19.61 4.30 -54.52
CA LYS A 93 -20.54 5.45 -54.52
C LYS A 93 -21.41 5.51 -55.77
N ASN A 94 -20.87 5.14 -56.92
CA ASN A 94 -21.46 5.47 -58.22
C ASN A 94 -21.91 4.24 -59.03
N ASP A 95 -21.43 3.04 -58.72
CA ASP A 95 -21.76 1.83 -59.46
C ASP A 95 -23.02 1.16 -58.90
N ASP A 96 -23.88 0.64 -59.77
CA ASP A 96 -25.15 -0.02 -59.40
C ASP A 96 -24.95 -1.25 -58.51
N ARG A 97 -23.77 -1.89 -58.55
CA ARG A 97 -23.41 -3.03 -57.70
C ARG A 97 -22.69 -2.62 -56.42
N GLY A 98 -22.04 -1.46 -56.41
CA GLY A 98 -21.30 -0.93 -55.26
C GLY A 98 -22.20 -0.18 -54.28
N LYS A 99 -23.10 0.64 -54.81
CA LYS A 99 -23.98 1.52 -54.03
C LYS A 99 -24.87 0.78 -53.01
N PRO A 100 -25.52 -0.35 -53.34
CA PRO A 100 -26.32 -1.10 -52.36
C PRO A 100 -25.50 -1.62 -51.18
N LEU A 101 -24.24 -2.00 -51.40
CA LEU A 101 -23.35 -2.49 -50.34
C LEU A 101 -22.97 -1.37 -49.36
N LEU A 102 -22.76 -0.16 -49.89
CA LEU A 102 -22.50 1.01 -49.07
C LEU A 102 -23.75 1.42 -48.26
N GLU A 103 -24.92 1.40 -48.88
CA GLU A 103 -26.19 1.71 -48.20
C GLU A 103 -26.53 0.70 -47.08
N GLU A 104 -26.31 -0.60 -47.31
CA GLU A 104 -26.49 -1.65 -46.29
C GLU A 104 -25.52 -1.46 -45.10
N ALA A 105 -24.25 -1.15 -45.39
CA ALA A 105 -23.26 -0.86 -44.36
C ALA A 105 -23.65 0.37 -43.52
N LEU A 106 -24.16 1.42 -44.17
CA LEU A 106 -24.64 2.63 -43.49
C LEU A 106 -25.92 2.40 -42.68
N ALA A 107 -26.86 1.59 -43.19
CA ALA A 107 -28.08 1.23 -42.49
C ALA A 107 -27.81 0.41 -41.21
N THR A 108 -26.74 -0.37 -41.19
CA THR A 108 -26.31 -1.13 -40.00
C THR A 108 -25.90 -0.21 -38.85
N ILE A 109 -25.32 0.95 -39.15
CA ILE A 109 -24.89 1.96 -38.16
C ILE A 109 -26.05 2.85 -37.72
N ALA A 110 -27.05 3.04 -38.59
CA ALA A 110 -28.24 3.83 -38.28
C ALA A 110 -29.20 3.13 -37.29
N LYS A 111 -28.89 1.91 -36.85
CA LYS A 111 -29.63 1.26 -35.76
C LYS A 111 -29.39 2.04 -34.47
N PRO A 112 -30.44 2.57 -33.81
CA PRO A 112 -30.28 3.29 -32.56
C PRO A 112 -29.60 2.37 -31.54
N LEU A 113 -28.61 2.91 -30.81
CA LEU A 113 -28.00 2.20 -29.70
C LEU A 113 -29.12 1.75 -28.75
N GLU A 114 -29.27 0.44 -28.56
CA GLU A 114 -30.23 -0.08 -27.59
C GLU A 114 -29.93 0.50 -26.20
N GLU A 115 -30.99 0.85 -25.47
CA GLU A 115 -30.93 1.43 -24.13
C GLU A 115 -30.10 0.56 -23.15
N SER A 116 -30.09 -0.75 -23.39
CA SER A 116 -29.26 -1.75 -22.71
C SER A 116 -27.75 -1.47 -22.79
N HIS A 117 -27.25 -0.98 -23.93
CA HIS A 117 -25.83 -0.65 -24.12
C HIS A 117 -25.45 0.65 -23.40
N VAL A 118 -26.36 1.63 -23.38
CA VAL A 118 -26.16 2.90 -22.66
C VAL A 118 -26.14 2.65 -21.15
N ASP A 119 -27.03 1.79 -20.65
CA ASP A 119 -27.05 1.41 -19.24
C ASP A 119 -25.81 0.62 -18.81
N LEU A 120 -25.32 -0.28 -19.66
CA LEU A 120 -24.05 -0.97 -19.40
C LEU A 120 -22.89 0.02 -19.32
N ALA A 121 -22.79 0.96 -20.26
CA ALA A 121 -21.75 1.99 -20.25
C ALA A 121 -21.81 2.86 -18.98
N ARG A 122 -23.01 3.24 -18.54
CA ARG A 122 -23.22 4.00 -17.29
C ARG A 122 -22.76 3.20 -16.06
N LYS A 123 -23.11 1.91 -15.98
CA LYS A 123 -22.66 1.01 -14.90
C LYS A 123 -21.14 0.86 -14.88
N MET A 124 -20.51 0.73 -16.05
CA MET A 124 -19.04 0.65 -16.13
C MET A 124 -18.35 1.94 -15.67
N LEU A 125 -18.91 3.10 -15.99
CA LEU A 125 -18.40 4.39 -15.51
C LEU A 125 -18.55 4.55 -13.99
N GLN A 126 -19.71 4.20 -13.45
CA GLN A 126 -19.94 4.20 -12.00
C GLN A 126 -18.98 3.25 -11.28
N PHE A 127 -18.81 2.03 -11.79
CA PHE A 127 -17.86 1.07 -11.23
C PHE A 127 -16.43 1.60 -11.23
N ARG A 128 -15.99 2.25 -12.33
CA ARG A 128 -14.66 2.89 -12.39
C ARG A 128 -14.51 4.02 -11.37
N ALA A 129 -15.53 4.83 -11.17
CA ALA A 129 -15.52 5.91 -10.18
C ALA A 129 -15.44 5.34 -8.75
N SER A 130 -16.31 4.38 -8.41
CA SER A 130 -16.29 3.71 -7.10
C SER A 130 -14.96 3.01 -6.82
N ARG A 131 -14.38 2.35 -7.82
CA ARG A 131 -13.07 1.70 -7.69
C ARG A 131 -11.96 2.70 -7.40
N ARG A 132 -11.97 3.89 -8.03
CA ARG A 132 -10.98 4.94 -7.75
C ARG A 132 -11.09 5.47 -6.33
N ILE A 133 -12.31 5.69 -5.83
CA ILE A 133 -12.55 6.15 -4.45
C ILE A 133 -12.05 5.09 -3.47
N ALA A 134 -12.49 3.84 -3.62
CA ALA A 134 -12.07 2.74 -2.74
C ALA A 134 -10.55 2.54 -2.75
N GLN A 135 -9.90 2.65 -3.92
CA GLN A 135 -8.45 2.52 -4.02
C GLN A 135 -7.73 3.66 -3.30
N LYS A 136 -8.27 4.89 -3.35
CA LYS A 136 -7.72 6.02 -2.59
C LYS A 136 -7.87 5.78 -1.09
N ASP A 137 -9.05 5.40 -0.62
CA ASP A 137 -9.30 5.14 0.81
C ASP A 137 -8.38 4.05 1.36
N ILE A 138 -8.17 2.95 0.61
CA ILE A 138 -7.23 1.88 0.98
C ILE A 138 -5.80 2.41 1.07
N THR A 139 -5.39 3.28 0.13
CA THR A 139 -4.05 3.85 0.11
C THR A 139 -3.84 4.78 1.33
N ASP A 140 -4.81 5.64 1.60
CA ASP A 140 -4.78 6.57 2.74
C ASP A 140 -4.75 5.81 4.08
N GLN A 141 -5.52 4.73 4.22
CA GLN A 141 -5.49 3.87 5.41
C GLN A 141 -4.13 3.17 5.57
N ARG A 142 -3.54 2.69 4.48
CA ARG A 142 -2.22 2.06 4.51
C ARG A 142 -1.14 3.03 4.96
N GLU A 143 -1.17 4.28 4.48
CA GLU A 143 -0.22 5.31 4.90
C GLU A 143 -0.36 5.64 6.39
N LYS A 144 -1.60 5.75 6.90
CA LYS A 144 -1.84 5.96 8.34
C LYS A 144 -1.30 4.81 9.19
N LEU A 145 -1.54 3.57 8.77
CA LEU A 145 -1.02 2.39 9.48
C LEU A 145 0.51 2.36 9.49
N LEU A 146 1.16 2.71 8.37
CA LEU A 146 2.62 2.78 8.30
C LEU A 146 3.19 3.83 9.25
N LYS A 147 2.57 5.02 9.35
CA LYS A 147 2.98 6.05 10.32
C LYS A 147 2.84 5.56 11.76
N CYS A 148 1.70 4.95 12.10
CA CYS A 148 1.47 4.39 13.43
C CYS A 148 2.48 3.29 13.77
N GLN A 149 2.81 2.43 12.81
CA GLN A 149 3.85 1.40 12.98
C GLN A 149 5.22 2.02 13.27
N GLN A 150 5.61 3.07 12.55
CA GLN A 150 6.88 3.77 12.79
C GLN A 150 6.91 4.43 14.17
N GLU A 151 5.84 5.12 14.57
CA GLU A 151 5.72 5.74 15.90
C GLU A 151 5.85 4.70 17.01
N LEU A 152 5.19 3.55 16.87
CA LEU A 152 5.29 2.45 17.84
C LEU A 152 6.69 1.84 17.89
N GLN A 153 7.36 1.72 16.74
CA GLN A 153 8.75 1.25 16.70
C GLN A 153 9.70 2.23 17.41
N THR A 154 9.54 3.53 17.18
CA THR A 154 10.32 4.55 17.89
C THR A 154 10.04 4.53 19.38
N LYS A 155 8.76 4.44 19.80
CA LYS A 155 8.41 4.32 21.22
C LYS A 155 9.01 3.06 21.85
N ALA A 156 8.96 1.93 21.16
CA ALA A 156 9.56 0.69 21.65
C ALA A 156 11.09 0.80 21.77
N LEU A 157 11.75 1.49 20.83
CA LEU A 157 13.18 1.76 20.89
C LEU A 157 13.52 2.66 22.09
N ASN A 158 12.76 3.73 22.30
CA ASN A 158 12.96 4.64 23.44
C ASN A 158 12.77 3.89 24.76
N ILE A 159 11.69 3.12 24.91
CA ILE A 159 11.47 2.28 26.11
C ILE A 159 12.64 1.32 26.33
N LYS A 160 13.19 0.72 25.27
CA LYS A 160 14.36 -0.16 25.39
C LYS A 160 15.60 0.59 25.89
N GLN A 161 15.85 1.79 25.36
CA GLN A 161 16.95 2.64 25.80
C GLN A 161 16.77 3.09 27.25
N ASP A 162 15.57 3.53 27.62
CA ASP A 162 15.23 3.93 28.98
C ASP A 162 15.44 2.76 29.96
N LEU A 163 15.03 1.55 29.58
CA LEU A 163 15.25 0.34 30.39
C LEU A 163 16.73 -0.02 30.50
N GLU A 164 17.50 0.08 29.43
CA GLU A 164 18.96 -0.13 29.44
C GLU A 164 19.68 0.90 30.31
N GLU A 165 19.21 2.15 30.33
CA GLU A 165 19.77 3.23 31.16
C GLU A 165 19.40 3.07 32.63
N VAL A 166 18.13 2.77 32.95
CA VAL A 166 17.64 2.66 34.32
C VAL A 166 18.10 1.37 35.02
N LEU A 167 18.08 0.24 34.31
CA LEU A 167 18.47 -1.05 34.88
C LEU A 167 19.97 -1.33 34.72
N GLY A 168 20.62 -0.69 33.75
CA GLY A 168 22.05 -0.82 33.51
C GLY A 168 22.46 -2.29 33.37
N PRO A 169 23.43 -2.78 34.17
CA PRO A 169 23.88 -4.17 34.11
C PRO A 169 22.79 -5.20 34.45
N LEU A 170 21.71 -4.82 35.14
CA LEU A 170 20.59 -5.72 35.43
C LEU A 170 19.72 -6.00 34.19
N TYR A 171 19.79 -5.15 33.16
CA TYR A 171 19.08 -5.39 31.90
C TYR A 171 19.54 -6.67 31.19
N GLU A 172 20.78 -7.11 31.43
CA GLU A 172 21.34 -8.34 30.88
C GLU A 172 20.90 -9.61 31.65
N PHE A 173 20.16 -9.48 32.75
CA PHE A 173 19.69 -10.62 33.51
C PHE A 173 18.68 -11.44 32.69
N GLU A 174 19.04 -12.68 32.39
CA GLU A 174 18.14 -13.63 31.79
C GLU A 174 17.45 -14.46 32.87
N ASP A 175 16.12 -14.42 32.85
CA ASP A 175 15.28 -15.23 33.72
C ASP A 175 15.56 -16.73 33.50
N ILE A 176 15.41 -17.50 34.59
CA ILE A 176 15.59 -18.95 34.53
C ILE A 176 14.57 -19.58 33.58
N SER A 177 15.03 -20.45 32.67
CA SER A 177 14.13 -21.12 31.74
C SER A 177 13.14 -22.02 32.49
N MET A 178 11.92 -22.17 31.95
CA MET A 178 10.88 -23.00 32.58
C MET A 178 11.31 -24.46 32.81
N GLU A 179 12.18 -25.00 31.96
CA GLU A 179 12.71 -26.36 32.13
C GLU A 179 13.69 -26.43 33.31
N GLN A 180 14.63 -25.49 33.40
CA GLN A 180 15.56 -25.43 34.53
C GLN A 180 14.81 -25.15 35.84
N LEU A 181 13.81 -24.27 35.82
CA LEU A 181 12.95 -23.99 36.96
C LEU A 181 12.25 -25.27 37.44
N ARG A 182 11.62 -26.04 36.53
CA ARG A 182 10.99 -27.33 36.85
C ARG A 182 11.96 -28.32 37.51
N ILE A 183 13.18 -28.44 36.97
CA ILE A 183 14.16 -29.39 37.49
C ILE A 183 14.67 -28.98 38.87
N LYS A 184 15.05 -27.70 39.04
CA LYS A 184 15.58 -27.18 40.31
C LYS A 184 14.51 -27.21 41.42
N THR A 185 13.31 -26.71 41.14
CA THR A 185 12.18 -26.72 42.10
C THR A 185 11.82 -28.14 42.52
N TYR A 186 11.76 -29.09 41.58
CA TYR A 186 11.44 -30.47 41.92
C TYR A 186 12.52 -31.14 42.77
N LYS A 187 13.81 -30.80 42.59
CA LYS A 187 14.88 -31.30 43.48
C LYS A 187 14.69 -30.82 44.92
N LEU A 188 14.33 -29.54 45.11
CA LEU A 188 14.01 -28.99 46.42
C LEU A 188 12.78 -29.68 47.04
N TYR A 189 11.75 -29.90 46.23
CA TYR A 189 10.56 -30.64 46.63
C TYR A 189 10.85 -32.10 47.04
N GLU A 190 11.70 -32.83 46.30
CA GLU A 190 12.14 -34.18 46.68
C GLU A 190 12.91 -34.18 48.01
N ALA A 191 13.76 -33.19 48.23
CA ALA A 191 14.51 -33.04 49.47
C ALA A 191 13.58 -32.73 50.67
N ASP A 192 12.65 -31.80 50.50
CA ASP A 192 11.65 -31.45 51.52
C ASP A 192 10.73 -32.64 51.86
N CYS A 193 10.25 -33.37 50.85
CA CYS A 193 9.47 -34.58 51.05
C CYS A 193 10.25 -35.64 51.84
N ARG A 194 11.54 -35.83 51.52
CA ARG A 194 12.42 -36.77 52.23
C ARG A 194 12.59 -36.37 53.69
N LEU A 195 12.82 -35.08 53.97
CA LEU A 195 12.94 -34.56 55.33
C LEU A 195 11.66 -34.75 56.14
N LYS A 196 10.49 -34.63 55.50
CA LYS A 196 9.17 -34.82 56.11
C LYS A 196 8.71 -36.29 56.14
N GLY A 197 9.48 -37.23 55.58
CA GLY A 197 9.12 -38.65 55.50
C GLY A 197 7.96 -38.96 54.54
N ILE A 198 7.66 -38.06 53.59
CA ILE A 198 6.56 -38.19 52.62
C ILE A 198 7.12 -38.62 51.26
N THR A 199 6.35 -39.39 50.48
CA THR A 199 6.74 -39.73 49.10
C THR A 199 6.37 -38.60 48.14
N PRO A 200 7.31 -38.06 47.35
CA PRO A 200 7.03 -36.96 46.42
C PRO A 200 6.10 -37.40 45.28
N ILE A 201 5.24 -36.48 44.83
CA ILE A 201 4.36 -36.70 43.67
C ILE A 201 5.19 -36.81 42.39
N SER A 202 5.11 -37.95 41.71
CA SER A 202 5.90 -38.26 40.51
C SER A 202 5.93 -37.17 39.43
N LYS A 203 7.13 -36.97 38.85
CA LYS A 203 7.42 -36.12 37.66
C LYS A 203 6.59 -36.47 36.42
N ILE A 204 6.14 -37.73 36.30
CA ILE A 204 5.50 -38.28 35.08
C ILE A 204 4.13 -37.63 34.83
N ARG A 205 3.43 -37.26 35.90
CA ARG A 205 2.19 -36.51 35.82
C ARG A 205 2.57 -35.08 36.18
N SER A 206 2.46 -34.14 35.23
CA SER A 206 2.81 -32.72 35.34
C SER A 206 2.48 -32.06 36.69
N LYS A 207 1.47 -32.58 37.41
CA LYS A 207 1.10 -32.26 38.79
C LYS A 207 2.27 -32.20 39.78
N GLY A 208 3.28 -33.07 39.64
CA GLY A 208 4.47 -33.04 40.49
C GLY A 208 5.32 -31.77 40.28
N PHE A 209 5.48 -31.35 39.03
CA PHE A 209 6.21 -30.11 38.71
C PHE A 209 5.44 -28.85 39.09
N THR A 210 4.12 -28.79 38.89
CA THR A 210 3.34 -27.64 39.34
C THR A 210 3.41 -27.49 40.85
N THR A 211 3.24 -28.58 41.62
CA THR A 211 3.35 -28.54 43.09
C THR A 211 4.73 -28.05 43.54
N ALA A 212 5.79 -28.51 42.89
CA ALA A 212 7.16 -28.09 43.20
C ALA A 212 7.41 -26.61 42.87
N ILE A 213 6.88 -26.11 41.74
CA ILE A 213 6.99 -24.70 41.36
C ILE A 213 6.19 -23.82 42.31
N ASP A 214 4.98 -24.21 42.70
CA ASP A 214 4.15 -23.44 43.63
C ASP A 214 4.82 -23.31 45.01
N MET A 215 5.58 -24.32 45.43
CA MET A 215 6.27 -24.33 46.72
C MET A 215 7.66 -23.67 46.71
N PHE A 216 8.44 -23.86 45.65
CA PHE A 216 9.87 -23.48 45.62
C PHE A 216 10.24 -22.59 44.43
N GLY A 217 9.28 -22.22 43.58
CA GLY A 217 9.53 -21.46 42.35
C GLY A 217 10.21 -20.13 42.61
N GLU A 218 9.69 -19.35 43.56
CA GLU A 218 10.27 -18.06 43.92
C GLU A 218 11.65 -18.21 44.55
N THR A 219 11.87 -19.19 45.42
CA THR A 219 13.19 -19.46 46.01
C THR A 219 14.24 -19.75 44.92
N VAL A 220 13.90 -20.58 43.93
CA VAL A 220 14.82 -20.90 42.83
C VAL A 220 15.11 -19.68 41.94
N LYS A 221 14.11 -18.81 41.71
CA LYS A 221 14.31 -17.57 40.96
C LYS A 221 15.19 -16.59 41.73
N GLU A 222 14.96 -16.44 43.03
CA GLU A 222 15.76 -15.58 43.91
C GLU A 222 17.21 -16.07 43.97
N GLU A 223 17.45 -17.36 44.16
CA GLU A 223 18.80 -17.95 44.09
C GLU A 223 19.47 -17.68 42.74
N HIS A 224 18.74 -17.84 41.63
CA HIS A 224 19.26 -17.57 40.28
C HIS A 224 19.61 -16.08 40.08
N PHE A 225 18.81 -15.17 40.63
CA PHE A 225 19.12 -13.74 40.63
C PHE A 225 20.34 -13.41 41.50
N LEU A 226 20.42 -13.98 42.70
CA LEU A 226 21.58 -13.81 43.58
C LEU A 226 22.86 -14.36 42.95
N ASP A 227 22.79 -15.50 42.26
CA ASP A 227 23.90 -16.07 41.51
C ASP A 227 24.41 -15.11 40.43
N PHE A 228 23.51 -14.40 39.75
CA PHE A 228 23.85 -13.38 38.74
C PHE A 228 24.50 -12.15 39.37
N VAL A 229 23.88 -11.57 40.41
CA VAL A 229 24.36 -10.35 41.07
C VAL A 229 25.69 -10.58 41.79
N ASN A 230 25.93 -11.79 42.32
CA ASN A 230 27.17 -12.11 43.03
C ASN A 230 28.34 -12.51 42.13
N GLN A 231 28.19 -12.52 40.80
CA GLN A 231 29.33 -12.74 39.92
C GLN A 231 30.33 -11.59 40.09
N PRO A 232 31.63 -11.85 40.32
CA PRO A 232 32.58 -10.79 40.70
C PRO A 232 32.63 -9.59 39.75
N ARG A 233 32.45 -9.82 38.44
CA ARG A 233 32.38 -8.75 37.44
C ARG A 233 31.04 -8.01 37.47
N LYS A 234 29.92 -8.73 37.50
CA LYS A 234 28.57 -8.15 37.52
C LYS A 234 28.30 -7.36 38.79
N LYS A 235 28.74 -7.87 39.93
CA LYS A 235 28.65 -7.16 41.21
C LYS A 235 29.28 -5.78 41.13
N LEU A 236 30.52 -5.71 40.64
CA LEU A 236 31.25 -4.46 40.47
C LEU A 236 30.58 -3.52 39.44
N GLU A 237 30.06 -4.08 38.33
CA GLU A 237 29.31 -3.29 37.32
C GLU A 237 28.03 -2.68 37.91
N ILE A 238 27.25 -3.48 38.64
CA ILE A 238 26.01 -3.06 39.31
C ILE A 238 26.30 -1.99 40.35
N GLU A 239 27.27 -2.24 41.25
CA GLU A 239 27.68 -1.27 42.28
C GLU A 239 28.11 0.05 41.65
N ASN A 240 28.99 0.03 40.63
CA ASN A 240 29.42 1.24 39.94
C ASN A 240 28.28 1.99 39.24
N HIS A 241 27.31 1.28 38.67
CA HIS A 241 26.17 1.89 37.97
C HIS A 241 25.27 2.63 38.96
N PHE A 242 24.89 1.98 40.07
CA PHE A 242 24.04 2.60 41.09
C PHE A 242 24.77 3.63 41.95
N GLU A 243 26.07 3.46 42.25
CA GLU A 243 26.87 4.49 42.93
C GLU A 243 26.97 5.78 42.10
N LYS A 244 27.14 5.66 40.77
CA LYS A 244 27.11 6.83 39.87
C LYS A 244 25.73 7.50 39.85
N GLY A 245 24.65 6.71 39.92
CA GLY A 245 23.28 7.24 40.07
C GLY A 245 23.04 7.93 41.42
N ILE A 246 23.58 7.38 42.51
CA ILE A 246 23.48 7.94 43.87
C ILE A 246 24.31 9.23 44.01
N LEU A 247 25.47 9.33 43.36
CA LEU A 247 26.26 10.56 43.31
C LEU A 247 25.58 11.70 42.53
N MET A 248 24.49 11.41 41.79
CA MET A 248 23.61 12.42 41.18
C MET A 248 22.44 12.83 42.11
N LEU A 249 22.36 12.33 43.34
CA LEU A 249 21.51 12.88 44.40
C LEU A 249 22.37 13.81 45.26
N ASN A 250 21.91 15.05 45.52
CA ASN A 250 22.71 16.00 46.31
C ASN A 250 22.78 15.60 47.80
N GLU A 251 23.66 16.27 48.58
CA GLU A 251 23.85 16.02 50.03
C GLU A 251 22.58 16.19 50.90
N LYS A 252 21.47 16.68 50.33
CA LYS A 252 20.18 16.87 51.00
C LYS A 252 19.14 15.81 50.62
N GLY A 253 19.46 14.89 49.72
CA GLY A 253 18.54 13.85 49.24
C GLY A 253 17.63 14.29 48.09
N ASP A 254 17.89 15.46 47.48
CA ASP A 254 17.13 15.90 46.30
C ASP A 254 17.67 15.25 45.03
N LEU A 255 16.76 14.83 44.14
CA LEU A 255 17.05 14.38 42.78
C LEU A 255 17.67 15.53 41.98
N VAL A 256 18.97 15.45 41.69
CA VAL A 256 19.58 16.30 40.65
C VAL A 256 19.52 15.52 39.35
N ILE A 257 18.49 15.82 38.55
CA ILE A 257 18.31 15.27 37.21
C ILE A 257 19.57 15.56 36.38
N ASN A 258 20.10 14.54 35.70
CA ASN A 258 20.81 14.64 34.42
C ASN A 258 20.78 13.23 33.78
N ALA A 259 20.42 12.99 32.53
CA ALA A 259 20.57 13.84 31.35
C ALA A 259 19.53 13.55 30.26
N ALA A 260 18.45 14.34 30.22
CA ALA A 260 17.71 14.66 29.00
C ALA A 260 17.16 16.06 29.24
N GLY A 261 17.71 17.06 28.54
CA GLY A 261 17.47 18.46 28.86
C GLY A 261 16.03 18.91 28.68
N GLU A 262 15.24 18.87 29.75
CA GLU A 262 13.99 19.61 29.88
C GLU A 262 14.05 20.49 31.14
N GLU A 263 13.88 21.80 30.92
CA GLU A 263 13.84 22.83 31.96
C GLU A 263 12.60 22.67 32.86
N GLU A 264 12.84 22.92 34.15
CA GLU A 264 11.95 23.42 35.19
C GLU A 264 10.43 23.46 34.91
N GLY A 265 9.71 22.59 35.61
CA GLY A 265 8.35 22.88 36.07
C GLY A 265 8.32 22.76 37.58
N ASP A 266 8.13 23.87 38.30
CA ASP A 266 7.97 23.93 39.75
C ASP A 266 6.91 22.93 40.24
N PHE A 267 7.34 21.79 40.78
CA PHE A 267 6.49 20.94 41.59
C PHE A 267 6.53 21.46 43.03
N MET A 268 5.58 22.34 43.34
CA MET A 268 5.23 22.67 44.71
C MET A 268 4.78 21.37 45.41
N ILE A 269 5.61 20.89 46.32
CA ILE A 269 5.27 19.79 47.23
C ILE A 269 4.13 20.28 48.11
N GLY A 270 2.91 19.85 47.80
CA GLY A 270 1.79 19.94 48.73
C GLY A 270 1.97 18.87 49.80
N GLU A 271 2.39 19.28 50.99
CA GLU A 271 2.14 18.52 52.22
C GLU A 271 0.63 18.27 52.30
N ASN A 272 0.21 17.03 52.13
CA ASN A 272 -0.87 16.43 52.92
C ASN A 272 -0.86 14.91 52.73
N ASP A 273 -0.84 14.25 53.88
CA ASP A 273 -1.15 12.86 54.12
C ASP A 273 -2.39 12.39 53.32
N ASP A 274 -2.25 11.29 52.58
CA ASP A 274 -3.07 10.09 52.76
C ASP A 274 -2.84 9.09 51.62
N LEU A 275 -2.14 8.02 51.96
CA LEU A 275 -2.27 6.73 51.29
C LEU A 275 -3.69 6.21 51.54
N VAL A 276 -4.57 6.26 50.54
CA VAL A 276 -5.79 5.45 50.52
C VAL A 276 -5.81 4.59 49.27
N TYR A 277 -5.53 3.30 49.50
CA TYR A 277 -5.97 2.17 48.71
C TYR A 277 -7.44 2.30 48.31
N ASN A 278 -7.80 1.96 47.07
CA ASN A 278 -9.04 1.25 46.82
C ASN A 278 -8.91 0.37 45.56
N ALA A 279 -8.64 -0.91 45.80
CA ALA A 279 -9.10 -1.98 44.94
C ALA A 279 -10.27 -2.64 45.67
N ALA A 280 -11.49 -2.56 45.12
CA ALA A 280 -12.52 -3.59 45.18
C ALA A 280 -13.84 -3.07 44.62
N ASP A 281 -14.33 -3.80 43.62
CA ASP A 281 -15.69 -4.29 43.47
C ASP A 281 -16.90 -3.34 43.48
N GLY A 282 -17.80 -3.60 42.52
CA GLY A 282 -19.23 -3.59 42.83
C GLY A 282 -20.09 -2.83 41.86
N GLU A 283 -20.81 -3.59 41.04
CA GLU A 283 -21.99 -3.17 40.29
C GLU A 283 -22.93 -2.24 41.07
N LYS A 284 -23.49 -1.23 40.38
CA LYS A 284 -24.92 -1.07 40.08
C LYS A 284 -25.30 0.41 39.92
N GLY A 285 -25.99 0.68 38.81
CA GLY A 285 -27.33 1.30 38.90
C GLY A 285 -27.45 2.81 38.69
N ASP A 286 -28.61 3.13 38.11
CA ASP A 286 -29.29 4.43 37.94
C ASP A 286 -28.72 5.35 36.84
N LEU A 287 -29.35 5.55 35.67
CA LEU A 287 -30.78 5.69 35.28
C LEU A 287 -31.47 6.92 35.89
N MET A 288 -32.07 7.71 34.98
CA MET A 288 -32.86 8.96 35.10
C MET A 288 -32.03 10.24 34.85
N MET A 289 -32.35 11.09 33.86
CA MET A 289 -33.62 11.35 33.15
C MET A 289 -33.52 11.21 31.64
#